data_AF-A0A7W1L8J5-F1
#
_entry.id   AF-A0A7W1L8J5-F1
#
_cell.length_a   1.000
_cell.length_b   1.000
_cell.length_c   1.000
_cell.angle_alpha   90.00
_cell.angle_beta   90.00
_cell.angle_gamma   90.00
#
_symmetry.space_group_name_H-M   'P 1'
#
loop_
_entity.id
_entity.type
_entity.pdbx_description
1 polymer ?
#
loop_
_entity_poly.entity_id
_entity_poly.type
_entity_poly.pdbx_seq_one_letter_code
_entity_poly.pdbx_strand_id
1 'polypeptide(L)'
;MNKNAKKQNLVLIFLYLIFVSACFSPDKPSQSETASPVNEENFEVPDTNINLAQPLAISNEPKDVALCEKINRTIEESEFANARWGVIAIGLKDGRVVCEKDGRKLFNPASIQKILTSIVALDRLGAAFRWQTKILSGKEIENGILDGDVILYGQGAPDFDEIGLENLANQLQAKGLKQVKGGVVGDESYFKGDDIGDGWTWNDLQWHYGAEAGALTFRENQADVFMKDGKPVSSTDYLQVQSELEPKQAGKTEAYGIKRGLADNQVYIWGNGEKASGQLAVHNSALWAAKNLKTLLEQKGIEVEGEAKSVDWKSKDRL
;
A
#
# COMPACT_ATOMS: atom_id res chain seq x y z
N MET A 1 30.50 -31.53 49.35
CA MET A 1 30.81 -30.12 49.03
C MET A 1 31.03 -29.99 47.54
N ASN A 2 30.45 -28.94 46.93
CA ASN A 2 30.51 -28.53 45.52
C ASN A 2 29.79 -29.38 44.45
N LYS A 3 28.53 -29.02 44.18
CA LYS A 3 27.91 -29.06 42.84
C LYS A 3 27.07 -27.80 42.66
N ASN A 4 27.70 -26.71 42.21
CA ASN A 4 27.01 -25.53 41.69
C ASN A 4 27.19 -25.50 40.18
N ALA A 5 26.30 -26.18 39.46
CA ALA A 5 26.11 -25.97 38.03
C ALA A 5 25.19 -24.75 37.87
N LYS A 6 25.77 -23.63 37.42
CA LYS A 6 25.02 -22.43 37.03
C LYS A 6 24.12 -22.78 35.83
N LYS A 7 22.80 -22.77 36.05
CA LYS A 7 21.80 -22.64 34.99
C LYS A 7 22.06 -21.32 34.25
N GLN A 8 22.50 -21.39 33.01
CA GLN A 8 22.43 -20.25 32.09
C GLN A 8 20.99 -20.14 31.61
N ASN A 9 20.32 -19.05 31.99
CA ASN A 9 19.03 -18.68 31.44
C ASN A 9 19.25 -18.21 30.00
N LEU A 10 18.95 -19.07 29.04
CA LEU A 10 18.83 -18.72 27.63
C LEU A 10 17.50 -17.98 27.47
N VAL A 11 17.52 -16.65 27.62
CA VAL A 11 16.37 -15.81 27.26
C VAL A 11 16.43 -15.63 25.74
N LEU A 12 15.72 -16.48 25.02
CA LEU A 12 15.41 -16.27 23.60
C LEU A 12 14.45 -15.07 23.52
N ILE A 13 15.00 -13.89 23.25
CA ILE A 13 14.18 -12.72 22.90
C ILE A 13 13.81 -12.89 21.43
N PHE A 14 12.63 -13.46 21.16
CA PHE A 14 11.98 -13.32 19.86
C PHE A 14 11.59 -11.85 19.71
N LEU A 15 12.38 -11.10 18.94
CA LEU A 15 11.98 -9.77 18.49
C LEU A 15 10.87 -9.97 17.46
N TYR A 16 9.62 -9.95 17.92
CA TYR A 16 8.47 -9.78 17.05
C TYR A 16 8.55 -8.37 16.47
N LEU A 17 9.07 -8.25 15.25
CA LEU A 17 8.86 -7.09 14.39
C LEU A 17 7.39 -7.11 13.97
N ILE A 18 6.52 -6.62 14.86
CA ILE A 18 5.16 -6.24 14.51
C ILE A 18 5.32 -5.02 13.62
N PHE A 19 5.32 -5.24 12.30
CA PHE A 19 4.75 -4.25 11.40
C PHE A 19 3.31 -4.10 11.87
N VAL A 20 3.01 -3.00 12.56
CA VAL A 20 1.64 -2.52 12.66
C VAL A 20 1.29 -2.09 11.23
N SER A 21 0.87 -3.07 10.44
CA SER A 21 -0.09 -2.83 9.39
C SER A 21 -1.22 -2.08 10.08
N ALA A 22 -1.53 -0.87 9.59
CA ALA A 22 -2.73 -0.18 10.02
C ALA A 22 -3.91 -1.00 9.52
N CYS A 23 -4.27 -2.05 10.27
CA CYS A 23 -5.51 -2.77 10.11
C CYS A 23 -6.63 -1.78 10.47
N PHE A 24 -7.21 -1.14 9.46
CA PHE A 24 -8.55 -0.57 9.58
C PHE A 24 -9.52 -1.73 9.76
N SER A 25 -9.96 -1.98 11.00
CA SER A 25 -11.20 -2.70 11.25
C SER A 25 -12.37 -1.77 10.96
N PRO A 26 -13.43 -2.21 10.27
CA PRO A 26 -14.61 -1.40 10.01
C PRO A 26 -15.51 -1.43 11.25
N ASP A 27 -15.28 -0.53 12.20
CA ASP A 27 -16.32 -0.19 13.16
C ASP A 27 -17.21 0.92 12.57
N LYS A 28 -18.53 0.73 12.74
CA LYS A 28 -19.65 1.53 12.21
C LYS A 28 -19.45 3.05 12.33
N PRO A 29 -20.09 3.86 11.45
CA PRO A 29 -19.93 5.31 11.46
C PRO A 29 -20.47 5.90 12.76
N SER A 30 -19.55 6.28 13.64
CA SER A 30 -19.82 7.18 14.76
C SER A 30 -20.02 8.59 14.22
N GLN A 31 -21.03 9.27 14.75
CA GLN A 31 -21.47 10.58 14.33
C GLN A 31 -20.34 11.61 14.35
N SER A 32 -20.27 12.41 13.28
CA SER A 32 -19.78 13.80 13.23
C SER A 32 -19.22 14.35 14.55
N GLU A 33 -17.98 14.01 14.89
CA GLU A 33 -17.17 14.85 15.74
C GLU A 33 -16.52 15.89 14.83
N THR A 34 -17.03 17.11 14.90
CA THR A 34 -16.32 18.28 14.40
C THR A 34 -14.93 18.26 15.02
N ALA A 35 -13.90 18.00 14.22
CA ALA A 35 -12.51 18.04 14.65
C ALA A 35 -12.28 19.41 15.33
N SER A 36 -12.08 19.40 16.63
CA SER A 36 -11.60 20.58 17.34
C SER A 36 -10.23 20.92 16.77
N PRO A 37 -9.90 22.21 16.55
CA PRO A 37 -8.59 22.57 16.06
C PRO A 37 -7.57 22.07 17.08
N VAL A 38 -6.73 21.14 16.65
CA VAL A 38 -5.56 20.75 17.44
C VAL A 38 -4.74 22.02 17.59
N ASN A 39 -4.52 22.45 18.83
CA ASN A 39 -3.53 23.46 19.13
C ASN A 39 -2.18 22.86 18.72
N GLU A 40 -1.75 23.13 17.49
CA GLU A 40 -0.37 22.98 17.05
C GLU A 40 0.43 24.01 17.86
N GLU A 41 0.72 23.70 19.14
CA GLU A 41 1.77 24.39 19.85
C GLU A 41 3.04 24.24 19.00
N ASN A 42 3.48 25.36 18.44
CA ASN A 42 4.66 25.54 17.59
C ASN A 42 5.79 24.57 17.94
N PHE A 43 5.81 23.40 17.30
CA PHE A 43 7.00 22.57 17.26
C PHE A 43 7.96 23.24 16.28
N GLU A 44 8.73 24.20 16.78
CA GLU A 44 9.88 24.71 16.04
C GLU A 44 10.88 23.56 15.89
N VAL A 45 10.95 23.01 14.68
CA VAL A 45 12.03 22.12 14.29
C VAL A 45 13.31 22.97 14.38
N PRO A 46 14.27 22.63 15.26
CA PRO A 46 15.50 23.38 15.35
C PRO A 46 16.20 23.37 14.00
N ASP A 47 16.77 24.50 13.60
CA ASP A 47 17.65 24.55 12.44
C ASP A 47 18.93 23.78 12.76
N THR A 48 18.92 22.49 12.41
CA THR A 48 20.10 21.68 12.46
C THR A 48 20.92 22.10 11.25
N ASN A 49 21.95 22.94 11.45
CA ASN A 49 22.97 23.31 10.46
C ASN A 49 23.81 22.10 9.97
N ILE A 50 23.21 20.90 9.92
CA ILE A 50 23.79 19.63 9.52
C ILE A 50 23.85 19.59 8.01
N ASN A 51 25.04 19.76 7.49
CA ASN A 51 25.35 19.55 6.09
C ASN A 51 26.07 18.20 5.93
N LEU A 52 25.36 17.17 5.47
CA LEU A 52 25.94 15.84 5.24
C LEU A 52 27.03 15.83 4.14
N ALA A 53 27.12 16.89 3.32
CA ALA A 53 28.21 17.05 2.36
C ALA A 53 29.55 17.43 3.04
N GLN A 54 29.52 17.91 4.29
CA GLN A 54 30.70 18.29 5.07
C GLN A 54 30.90 17.35 6.28
N PRO A 55 32.12 17.25 6.84
CA PRO A 55 32.33 16.56 8.10
C PRO A 55 31.44 17.13 9.21
N LEU A 56 30.80 16.24 9.99
CA LEU A 56 29.94 16.64 11.09
C LEU A 56 30.79 16.98 12.33
N ALA A 57 30.47 18.07 13.00
CA ALA A 57 31.07 18.42 14.28
C ALA A 57 30.39 17.58 15.39
N ILE A 58 31.08 16.53 15.84
CA ILE A 58 30.59 15.63 16.90
C ILE A 58 30.81 16.29 18.26
N SER A 59 29.82 16.18 19.14
CA SER A 59 29.88 16.70 20.51
C SER A 59 30.98 16.02 21.31
N ASN A 60 31.73 16.83 22.08
CA ASN A 60 32.75 16.36 23.02
C ASN A 60 32.25 16.35 24.47
N GLU A 61 30.96 16.60 24.70
CA GLU A 61 30.37 16.52 26.04
C GLU A 61 30.55 15.09 26.59
N PRO A 62 31.04 14.91 27.84
CA PRO A 62 31.37 13.57 28.36
C PRO A 62 30.21 12.56 28.28
N LYS A 63 28.97 13.04 28.48
CA LYS A 63 27.75 12.22 28.36
C LYS A 63 27.47 11.75 26.93
N ASP A 64 27.83 12.55 25.92
CA ASP A 64 27.59 12.25 24.52
C ASP A 64 28.63 11.28 23.99
N VAL A 65 29.90 11.50 24.35
CA VAL A 65 30.99 10.57 24.09
C VAL A 65 30.66 9.19 24.67
N ALA A 66 30.27 9.14 25.95
CA ALA A 66 29.88 7.89 26.60
C ALA A 66 28.68 7.20 25.93
N LEU A 67 27.71 7.99 25.42
CA LEU A 67 26.58 7.43 24.67
C LEU A 67 27.01 6.90 23.31
N CYS A 68 27.86 7.61 22.58
CA CYS A 68 28.34 7.18 21.27
C CYS A 68 29.20 5.91 21.37
N GLU A 69 30.09 5.85 22.36
CA GLU A 69 30.85 4.62 22.67
C GLU A 69 29.92 3.44 23.00
N LYS A 70 28.87 3.69 23.79
CA LYS A 70 27.88 2.66 24.11
C LYS A 70 27.17 2.15 22.86
N ILE A 71 26.74 3.04 21.96
CA ILE A 71 26.11 2.69 20.69
C ILE A 71 27.04 1.84 19.83
N ASN A 72 28.29 2.29 19.65
CA ASN A 72 29.28 1.59 18.85
C ASN A 72 29.58 0.19 19.41
N ARG A 73 29.80 0.08 20.73
CA ARG A 73 30.02 -1.20 21.40
C ARG A 73 28.83 -2.14 21.22
N THR A 74 27.60 -1.65 21.36
CA THR A 74 26.39 -2.48 21.15
C THR A 74 26.33 -3.04 19.72
N ILE A 75 26.73 -2.26 18.71
CA ILE A 75 26.80 -2.74 17.33
C ILE A 75 27.91 -3.79 17.19
N GLU A 76 29.10 -3.51 17.70
CA GLU A 76 30.29 -4.37 17.57
C GLU A 76 30.18 -5.70 18.31
N GLU A 77 29.44 -5.74 19.42
CA GLU A 77 29.18 -6.96 20.20
C GLU A 77 27.95 -7.74 19.71
N SER A 78 27.20 -7.21 18.73
CA SER A 78 26.00 -7.88 18.19
C SER A 78 26.33 -8.93 17.12
N GLU A 79 25.37 -9.81 16.81
CA GLU A 79 25.45 -10.73 15.66
C GLU A 79 25.57 -10.01 14.30
N PHE A 80 25.33 -8.70 14.26
CA PHE A 80 25.38 -7.84 13.08
C PHE A 80 26.67 -7.02 12.99
N ALA A 81 27.71 -7.36 13.76
CA ALA A 81 28.98 -6.63 13.77
C ALA A 81 29.64 -6.51 12.37
N ASN A 82 29.38 -7.48 11.50
CA ASN A 82 29.89 -7.49 10.12
C ASN A 82 29.00 -6.72 9.11
N ALA A 83 27.84 -6.24 9.53
CA ALA A 83 26.98 -5.41 8.69
C ALA A 83 27.53 -3.98 8.58
N ARG A 84 27.12 -3.27 7.53
CA ARG A 84 27.40 -1.84 7.41
C ARG A 84 26.35 -1.06 8.18
N TRP A 85 26.79 -0.26 9.14
CA TRP A 85 25.91 0.56 9.98
C TRP A 85 26.10 2.04 9.68
N GLY A 86 25.00 2.76 9.47
CA GLY A 86 24.97 4.21 9.41
C GLY A 86 24.19 4.77 10.60
N VAL A 87 24.82 5.59 11.42
CA VAL A 87 24.20 6.20 12.61
C VAL A 87 24.51 7.69 12.65
N ILE A 88 23.48 8.50 12.83
CA ILE A 88 23.60 9.89 13.27
C ILE A 88 22.57 10.10 14.37
N ALA A 89 23.03 10.49 15.56
CA ALA A 89 22.17 10.88 16.67
C ALA A 89 22.27 12.39 16.90
N ILE A 90 21.13 13.08 16.97
CA ILE A 90 21.07 14.54 17.06
C ILE A 90 20.28 14.94 18.32
N GLY A 91 20.80 15.92 19.06
CA GLY A 91 20.06 16.56 20.15
C GLY A 91 18.95 17.45 19.60
N LEU A 92 17.69 17.14 19.94
CA LEU A 92 16.53 17.89 19.43
C LEU A 92 16.40 19.32 20.00
N LYS A 93 17.16 19.71 21.03
CA LYS A 93 17.07 21.06 21.62
C LYS A 93 18.02 22.06 20.97
N ASP A 94 19.17 21.57 20.52
CA ASP A 94 20.33 22.37 20.16
C ASP A 94 20.98 21.91 18.83
N GLY A 95 20.41 20.89 18.18
CA GLY A 95 20.88 20.36 16.89
C GLY A 95 22.26 19.70 16.94
N ARG A 96 22.84 19.50 18.13
CA ARG A 96 24.20 18.96 18.26
C ARG A 96 24.25 17.49 17.81
N VAL A 97 25.31 17.12 17.10
CA VAL A 97 25.54 15.72 16.71
C VAL A 97 26.16 14.99 17.90
N VAL A 98 25.39 14.10 18.50
CA VAL A 98 25.75 13.32 19.70
C VAL A 98 26.62 12.13 19.35
N CYS A 99 26.33 11.49 18.22
CA CYS A 99 27.08 10.34 17.74
C CYS A 99 26.99 10.27 16.22
N GLU A 100 28.09 9.86 15.59
CA GLU A 100 28.16 9.57 14.17
C GLU A 100 28.94 8.26 13.98
N LYS A 101 28.42 7.38 13.12
CA LYS A 101 29.10 6.19 12.62
C LYS A 101 28.71 6.01 11.17
N ASP A 102 29.62 6.27 10.24
CA ASP A 102 29.40 6.17 8.79
C ASP A 102 28.11 6.87 8.28
N GLY A 103 27.61 7.87 9.02
CA GLY A 103 26.32 8.52 8.78
C GLY A 103 26.26 9.30 7.47
N ARG A 104 27.42 9.62 6.88
CA ARG A 104 27.54 10.29 5.57
C ARG A 104 27.64 9.32 4.39
N LYS A 105 27.60 8.00 4.64
CA LYS A 105 27.63 6.99 3.58
C LYS A 105 26.23 6.74 3.03
N LEU A 106 26.18 6.24 1.79
CA LEU A 106 24.93 5.82 1.16
C LEU A 106 24.51 4.42 1.63
N PHE A 107 23.22 4.27 1.92
CA PHE A 107 22.57 3.03 2.33
C PHE A 107 21.28 2.81 1.55
N ASN A 108 20.78 1.57 1.53
CA ASN A 108 19.41 1.32 1.09
C ASN A 108 18.45 1.76 2.21
N PRO A 109 17.64 2.80 2.02
CA PRO A 109 16.76 3.30 3.07
C PRO A 109 15.56 2.37 3.32
N ALA A 110 15.26 1.44 2.41
CA ALA A 110 14.00 0.69 2.39
C ALA A 110 12.80 1.64 2.62
N SER A 111 11.86 1.27 3.48
CA SER A 111 10.69 2.10 3.79
C SER A 111 11.00 3.44 4.48
N ILE A 112 12.22 3.72 4.93
CA ILE A 112 12.60 5.06 5.42
C ILE A 112 12.50 6.10 4.29
N GLN A 113 12.61 5.68 3.02
CA GLN A 113 12.37 6.53 1.85
C GLN A 113 11.01 7.26 1.92
N LYS A 114 10.00 6.65 2.55
CA LYS A 114 8.67 7.23 2.70
C LYS A 114 8.68 8.57 3.43
N ILE A 115 9.65 8.82 4.33
CA ILE A 115 9.78 10.11 5.01
C ILE A 115 9.99 11.24 3.98
N LEU A 116 10.94 11.06 3.06
CA LEU A 116 11.22 12.06 2.01
C LEU A 116 10.02 12.24 1.08
N THR A 117 9.41 11.14 0.65
CA THR A 117 8.21 11.19 -0.21
C THR A 117 7.06 11.93 0.48
N SER A 118 6.81 11.68 1.77
CA SER A 118 5.76 12.36 2.53
C SER A 118 6.04 13.85 2.70
N ILE A 119 7.30 14.24 2.95
CA ILE A 119 7.68 15.66 3.02
C ILE A 119 7.39 16.36 1.68
N VAL A 120 7.82 15.76 0.57
CA VAL A 120 7.57 16.33 -0.77
C VAL A 120 6.07 16.38 -1.08
N ALA A 121 5.32 15.34 -0.72
CA ALA A 121 3.87 15.34 -0.93
C ALA A 121 3.18 16.45 -0.13
N LEU A 122 3.54 16.63 1.15
CA LEU A 122 2.99 17.70 1.99
C LEU A 122 3.39 19.09 1.49
N ASP A 123 4.64 19.29 1.06
CA ASP A 123 5.13 20.56 0.48
C ASP A 123 4.39 20.92 -0.82
N ARG A 124 4.20 19.94 -1.71
CA ARG A 124 3.65 20.18 -3.05
C ARG A 124 2.13 20.18 -3.12
N LEU A 125 1.47 19.33 -2.33
CA LEU A 125 0.02 19.17 -2.36
C LEU A 125 -0.66 19.93 -1.22
N GLY A 126 0.03 20.07 -0.08
CA GLY A 126 -0.56 20.58 1.16
C GLY A 126 -1.39 19.52 1.89
N ALA A 127 -1.53 19.67 3.21
CA ALA A 127 -2.27 18.73 4.06
C ALA A 127 -3.78 18.66 3.76
N ALA A 128 -4.33 19.71 3.14
CA ALA A 128 -5.73 19.78 2.75
C ALA A 128 -6.04 19.13 1.39
N PHE A 129 -5.03 18.67 0.65
CA PHE A 129 -5.24 18.06 -0.66
C PHE A 129 -6.13 16.81 -0.56
N ARG A 130 -6.99 16.62 -1.56
CA ARG A 130 -7.85 15.45 -1.69
C ARG A 130 -7.80 14.96 -3.12
N TRP A 131 -7.59 13.67 -3.28
CA TRP A 131 -7.69 12.99 -4.56
C TRP A 131 -9.13 13.01 -5.07
N GLN A 132 -9.29 12.84 -6.38
CA GLN A 132 -10.60 12.84 -7.02
C GLN A 132 -10.76 11.63 -7.93
N THR A 133 -11.93 11.01 -7.87
CA THR A 133 -12.41 10.04 -8.86
C THR A 133 -13.75 10.57 -9.38
N LYS A 134 -13.90 10.62 -10.70
CA LYS A 134 -15.01 11.31 -11.37
C LYS A 134 -15.74 10.38 -12.32
N ILE A 135 -17.00 10.73 -12.60
CA ILE A 135 -17.70 10.21 -13.77
C ILE A 135 -17.68 11.28 -14.86
N LEU A 136 -17.23 10.91 -16.06
CA LEU A 136 -17.25 11.73 -17.26
C LEU A 136 -18.06 11.04 -18.36
N SER A 137 -18.53 11.82 -19.33
CA SER A 137 -19.18 11.32 -20.55
C SER A 137 -18.96 12.30 -21.70
N GLY A 138 -18.87 11.79 -22.92
CA GLY A 138 -18.77 12.62 -24.13
C GLY A 138 -20.11 13.17 -24.64
N LYS A 139 -21.21 12.74 -24.00
CA LYS A 139 -22.60 13.08 -24.36
C LYS A 139 -23.39 13.38 -23.09
N GLU A 140 -24.45 14.17 -23.25
CA GLU A 140 -25.41 14.43 -22.17
C GLU A 140 -26.39 13.26 -22.04
N ILE A 141 -27.07 13.20 -20.89
CA ILE A 141 -28.15 12.24 -20.65
C ILE A 141 -29.44 12.85 -21.20
N GLU A 142 -30.00 12.24 -22.24
CA GLU A 142 -31.24 12.69 -22.88
C GLU A 142 -32.35 11.66 -22.62
N ASN A 143 -33.46 12.11 -22.01
CA ASN A 143 -34.59 11.23 -21.65
C ASN A 143 -34.19 10.00 -20.82
N GLY A 144 -33.13 10.12 -20.02
CA GLY A 144 -32.56 9.04 -19.22
C GLY A 144 -31.64 8.09 -19.97
N ILE A 145 -31.28 8.40 -21.22
CA ILE A 145 -30.37 7.60 -22.05
C ILE A 145 -29.07 8.36 -22.24
N LEU A 146 -27.94 7.71 -21.99
CA LEU A 146 -26.63 8.17 -22.40
C LEU A 146 -26.23 7.44 -23.69
N ASP A 147 -26.15 8.18 -24.81
CA ASP A 147 -25.71 7.65 -26.11
C ASP A 147 -24.18 7.63 -26.22
N GLY A 148 -23.54 6.88 -25.33
CA GLY A 148 -22.08 6.77 -25.24
C GLY A 148 -21.63 6.00 -24.01
N ASP A 149 -20.32 6.04 -23.75
CA ASP A 149 -19.69 5.38 -22.60
C ASP A 149 -19.83 6.21 -21.31
N VAL A 150 -19.97 5.53 -20.18
CA VAL A 150 -19.70 6.10 -18.84
C VAL A 150 -18.22 5.95 -18.55
N ILE A 151 -17.50 7.04 -18.28
CA ILE A 151 -16.09 6.99 -17.90
C ILE A 151 -15.94 7.16 -16.40
N LEU A 152 -15.35 6.18 -15.73
CA LEU A 152 -14.82 6.30 -14.38
C LEU A 152 -13.37 6.78 -14.46
N TYR A 153 -13.14 8.06 -14.20
CA TYR A 153 -11.84 8.72 -14.34
C TYR A 153 -11.13 8.86 -13.01
N GLY A 154 -10.00 8.17 -12.85
CA GLY A 154 -9.17 8.21 -11.65
C GLY A 154 -8.07 9.28 -11.72
N GLN A 155 -7.87 10.01 -10.63
CA GLN A 155 -6.81 11.02 -10.50
C GLN A 155 -5.79 10.69 -9.41
N GLY A 156 -5.66 9.42 -9.01
CA GLY A 156 -4.64 8.94 -8.07
C GLY A 156 -5.14 8.68 -6.65
N ALA A 157 -6.45 8.59 -6.42
CA ALA A 157 -7.01 8.25 -5.11
C ALA A 157 -6.60 6.82 -4.71
N PRO A 158 -5.82 6.61 -3.62
CA PRO A 158 -5.38 5.29 -3.23
C PRO A 158 -6.46 4.48 -2.48
N ASP A 159 -7.51 5.17 -2.02
CA ASP A 159 -8.54 4.69 -1.09
C ASP A 159 -9.92 4.52 -1.75
N PHE A 160 -9.99 4.53 -3.10
CA PHE A 160 -11.25 4.36 -3.82
C PHE A 160 -11.77 2.92 -3.74
N ASP A 161 -13.05 2.75 -3.38
CA ASP A 161 -13.66 1.46 -3.02
C ASP A 161 -15.16 1.40 -3.40
N GLU A 162 -15.88 0.40 -2.86
CA GLU A 162 -17.33 0.23 -3.05
C GLU A 162 -18.14 1.45 -2.67
N ILE A 163 -17.78 2.12 -1.57
CA ILE A 163 -18.52 3.29 -1.08
C ILE A 163 -18.36 4.41 -2.10
N GLY A 164 -17.15 4.59 -2.65
CA GLY A 164 -16.90 5.49 -3.77
C GLY A 164 -17.76 5.18 -5.00
N LEU A 165 -17.81 3.92 -5.42
CA LEU A 165 -18.62 3.46 -6.55
C LEU A 165 -20.13 3.69 -6.32
N GLU A 166 -20.64 3.31 -5.15
CA GLU A 166 -22.04 3.50 -4.76
C GLU A 166 -22.44 4.97 -4.80
N ASN A 167 -21.59 5.85 -4.27
CA ASN A 167 -21.81 7.29 -4.31
C ASN A 167 -21.86 7.85 -5.74
N LEU A 168 -20.98 7.38 -6.64
CA LEU A 168 -20.99 7.79 -8.04
C LEU A 168 -22.20 7.25 -8.80
N ALA A 169 -22.57 5.98 -8.57
CA ALA A 169 -23.74 5.36 -9.18
C ALA A 169 -25.05 6.04 -8.74
N ASN A 170 -25.16 6.40 -7.45
CA ASN A 170 -26.30 7.16 -6.92
C ASN A 170 -26.42 8.55 -7.54
N GLN A 171 -25.29 9.22 -7.82
CA GLN A 171 -25.29 10.50 -8.55
C GLN A 171 -25.79 10.34 -10.00
N LEU A 172 -25.44 9.24 -10.68
CA LEU A 172 -25.95 8.94 -12.02
C LEU A 172 -27.46 8.69 -12.02
N GLN A 173 -27.98 7.90 -11.07
CA GLN A 173 -29.43 7.71 -10.88
C GLN A 173 -30.14 9.04 -10.59
N ALA A 174 -29.58 9.89 -9.71
CA ALA A 174 -30.14 11.19 -9.38
C ALA A 174 -30.19 12.15 -10.58
N LYS A 175 -29.27 11.99 -11.55
CA LYS A 175 -29.30 12.68 -12.85
C LYS A 175 -30.31 12.08 -13.84
N GLY A 176 -31.05 11.05 -13.43
CA GLY A 176 -32.10 10.41 -14.22
C GLY A 176 -31.59 9.39 -15.24
N LEU A 177 -30.33 8.94 -15.13
CA LEU A 177 -29.80 7.89 -16.00
C LEU A 177 -30.58 6.59 -15.80
N LYS A 178 -30.98 5.96 -16.91
CA LYS A 178 -31.69 4.68 -16.99
C LYS A 178 -31.02 3.70 -17.95
N GLN A 179 -30.33 4.20 -18.97
CA GLN A 179 -29.69 3.36 -19.98
C GLN A 179 -28.38 4.01 -20.46
N VAL A 180 -27.36 3.18 -20.63
CA VAL A 180 -26.07 3.51 -21.25
C VAL A 180 -25.96 2.66 -22.52
N LYS A 181 -25.97 3.30 -23.69
CA LYS A 181 -25.83 2.59 -24.98
C LYS A 181 -24.39 2.15 -25.25
N GLY A 182 -23.41 2.81 -24.62
CA GLY A 182 -22.03 2.37 -24.60
C GLY A 182 -21.74 1.42 -23.44
N GLY A 183 -20.47 1.33 -23.08
CA GLY A 183 -19.97 0.56 -21.94
C GLY A 183 -19.55 1.43 -20.76
N VAL A 184 -18.78 0.81 -19.86
CA VAL A 184 -18.12 1.50 -18.74
C VAL A 184 -16.61 1.49 -18.97
N VAL A 185 -15.98 2.66 -18.87
CA VAL A 185 -14.55 2.83 -19.12
C VAL A 185 -13.85 3.24 -17.84
N GLY A 186 -12.92 2.42 -17.34
CA GLY A 186 -11.98 2.82 -16.31
C GLY A 186 -10.83 3.59 -16.95
N ASP A 187 -10.76 4.89 -16.75
CA ASP A 187 -9.74 5.76 -17.31
C ASP A 187 -8.72 6.14 -16.23
N GLU A 188 -7.50 5.62 -16.38
CA GLU A 188 -6.36 5.90 -15.51
C GLU A 188 -5.28 6.77 -16.19
N SER A 189 -5.64 7.47 -17.26
CA SER A 189 -4.70 8.26 -18.07
C SER A 189 -4.16 9.52 -17.40
N TYR A 190 -4.61 9.85 -16.18
CA TYR A 190 -4.11 10.99 -15.42
C TYR A 190 -2.62 10.87 -15.09
N PHE A 191 -2.15 9.67 -14.74
CA PHE A 191 -0.73 9.39 -14.59
C PHE A 191 -0.11 8.98 -15.93
N LYS A 192 1.13 9.40 -16.17
CA LYS A 192 1.94 9.03 -17.33
C LYS A 192 3.22 8.35 -16.86
N GLY A 193 3.59 7.27 -17.52
CA GLY A 193 4.78 6.48 -17.21
C GLY A 193 4.44 5.02 -16.93
N ASP A 194 5.41 4.32 -16.35
CA ASP A 194 5.26 2.93 -15.91
C ASP A 194 4.48 2.88 -14.59
N ASP A 195 3.67 1.84 -14.45
CA ASP A 195 2.87 1.52 -13.26
C ASP A 195 3.64 0.62 -12.26
N ILE A 196 4.83 0.16 -12.64
CA ILE A 196 5.72 -0.64 -11.81
C ILE A 196 6.92 0.21 -11.39
N GLY A 197 7.30 0.13 -10.12
CA GLY A 197 8.42 0.89 -9.57
C GLY A 197 9.78 0.46 -10.12
N ASP A 198 10.66 1.43 -10.35
CA ASP A 198 12.05 1.19 -10.73
C ASP A 198 12.76 0.27 -9.73
N GLY A 199 13.37 -0.80 -10.24
CA GLY A 199 14.12 -1.76 -9.43
C GLY A 199 13.28 -2.76 -8.64
N TRP A 200 11.95 -2.77 -8.80
CA TRP A 200 11.11 -3.83 -8.25
C TRP A 200 11.45 -5.17 -8.89
N THR A 201 11.45 -6.22 -8.07
CA THR A 201 11.70 -7.58 -8.55
C THR A 201 10.41 -8.20 -9.03
N TRP A 202 10.49 -9.07 -10.05
CA TRP A 202 9.29 -9.70 -10.63
C TRP A 202 8.46 -10.48 -9.59
N ASN A 203 9.09 -11.00 -8.53
CA ASN A 203 8.41 -11.72 -7.45
C ASN A 203 7.69 -10.82 -6.45
N ASP A 204 7.94 -9.50 -6.46
CA ASP A 204 7.19 -8.54 -5.66
C ASP A 204 5.79 -8.29 -6.24
N LEU A 205 5.68 -8.34 -7.58
CA LEU A 205 4.49 -7.93 -8.34
C LEU A 205 3.23 -8.74 -8.04
N GLN A 206 3.36 -9.93 -7.45
CA GLN A 206 2.19 -10.70 -7.03
C GLN A 206 1.61 -10.26 -5.68
N TRP A 207 2.39 -9.60 -4.84
CA TRP A 207 2.01 -9.26 -3.47
C TRP A 207 1.49 -7.83 -3.39
N HIS A 208 0.61 -7.56 -2.43
CA HIS A 208 0.00 -6.24 -2.24
C HIS A 208 1.01 -5.06 -2.21
N TYR A 209 2.20 -5.26 -1.62
CA TYR A 209 3.22 -4.20 -1.54
C TYR A 209 3.94 -3.90 -2.88
N GLY A 210 3.71 -4.73 -3.90
CA GLY A 210 4.19 -4.57 -5.27
C GLY A 210 3.06 -4.38 -6.29
N ALA A 211 1.89 -3.89 -5.85
CA ALA A 211 0.77 -3.60 -6.73
C ALA A 211 1.05 -2.43 -7.69
N GLU A 212 0.42 -2.46 -8.86
CA GLU A 212 0.52 -1.42 -9.89
C GLU A 212 0.10 -0.05 -9.36
N ALA A 213 0.91 0.98 -9.64
CA ALA A 213 0.67 2.36 -9.25
C ALA A 213 -0.09 3.14 -10.35
N GLY A 214 -1.34 2.74 -10.59
CA GLY A 214 -2.25 3.39 -11.54
C GLY A 214 -2.95 4.63 -10.98
N ALA A 215 -3.56 5.44 -11.85
CA ALA A 215 -4.34 6.61 -11.43
C ALA A 215 -5.77 6.26 -11.00
N LEU A 216 -6.26 5.07 -11.37
CA LEU A 216 -7.53 4.51 -10.93
C LEU A 216 -7.27 3.23 -10.14
N THR A 217 -7.08 3.40 -8.84
CA THR A 217 -6.97 2.31 -7.87
C THR A 217 -8.36 1.93 -7.37
N PHE A 218 -8.59 0.65 -7.13
CA PHE A 218 -9.81 0.12 -6.52
C PHE A 218 -9.43 -0.91 -5.46
N ARG A 219 -9.98 -0.75 -4.25
CA ARG A 219 -9.61 -1.57 -3.08
C ARG A 219 -8.10 -1.70 -2.88
N GLU A 220 -7.38 -0.58 -2.94
CA GLU A 220 -5.91 -0.53 -2.79
C GLU A 220 -5.14 -1.44 -3.79
N ASN A 221 -5.78 -1.89 -4.87
CA ASN A 221 -5.25 -2.85 -5.84
C ASN A 221 -4.88 -4.20 -5.20
N GLN A 222 -5.60 -4.62 -4.16
CA GLN A 222 -5.32 -5.87 -3.45
C GLN A 222 -6.58 -6.70 -3.20
N ALA A 223 -6.35 -8.01 -3.07
CA ALA A 223 -7.38 -8.95 -2.66
C ALA A 223 -6.78 -10.11 -1.87
N ASP A 224 -7.53 -10.55 -0.86
CA ASP A 224 -7.19 -11.73 -0.08
C ASP A 224 -7.53 -13.02 -0.84
N VAL A 225 -6.63 -14.00 -0.74
CA VAL A 225 -6.83 -15.39 -1.15
C VAL A 225 -6.52 -16.29 0.04
N PHE A 226 -7.38 -17.26 0.31
CA PHE A 226 -7.20 -18.20 1.42
C PHE A 226 -7.93 -19.53 1.20
N MET A 227 -7.53 -20.57 1.93
CA MET A 227 -8.26 -21.83 1.97
C MET A 227 -9.37 -21.80 3.03
N LYS A 228 -10.57 -22.24 2.66
CA LYS A 228 -11.71 -22.43 3.56
C LYS A 228 -12.40 -23.75 3.24
N ASP A 229 -12.56 -24.60 4.26
CA ASP A 229 -13.20 -25.92 4.13
C ASP A 229 -12.62 -26.76 2.97
N GLY A 230 -11.29 -26.73 2.82
CA GLY A 230 -10.56 -27.45 1.77
C GLY A 230 -10.68 -26.85 0.36
N LYS A 231 -11.29 -25.68 0.20
CA LYS A 231 -11.46 -25.00 -1.09
C LYS A 231 -10.74 -23.65 -1.10
N PRO A 232 -10.15 -23.25 -2.24
CA PRO A 232 -9.63 -21.89 -2.38
C PRO A 232 -10.79 -20.88 -2.42
N VAL A 233 -10.61 -19.74 -1.76
CA VAL A 233 -11.53 -18.61 -1.73
C VAL A 233 -10.74 -17.34 -2.05
N SER A 234 -11.33 -16.46 -2.84
CA SER A 234 -10.88 -15.08 -3.01
C SER A 234 -11.94 -14.11 -2.48
N SER A 235 -11.48 -12.95 -2.01
CA SER A 235 -12.31 -11.80 -1.63
C SER A 235 -12.96 -11.08 -2.83
N THR A 236 -12.58 -11.45 -4.07
CA THR A 236 -13.19 -10.96 -5.31
C THR A 236 -13.23 -12.08 -6.36
N ASP A 237 -14.23 -12.05 -7.24
CA ASP A 237 -14.29 -12.90 -8.43
C ASP A 237 -13.33 -12.46 -9.54
N TYR A 238 -12.69 -11.30 -9.41
CA TYR A 238 -11.72 -10.81 -10.39
C TYR A 238 -10.39 -11.56 -10.31
N LEU A 239 -10.03 -12.11 -9.14
CA LEU A 239 -8.94 -13.08 -8.97
C LEU A 239 -9.49 -14.51 -9.09
N GLN A 240 -9.05 -15.23 -10.11
CA GLN A 240 -9.46 -16.60 -10.38
C GLN A 240 -8.51 -17.57 -9.69
N VAL A 241 -8.98 -18.23 -8.63
CA VAL A 241 -8.12 -19.08 -7.79
C VAL A 241 -8.35 -20.55 -8.07
N GLN A 242 -7.26 -21.26 -8.37
CA GLN A 242 -7.20 -22.71 -8.49
C GLN A 242 -6.25 -23.26 -7.42
N SER A 243 -6.52 -24.49 -6.95
CA SER A 243 -5.73 -25.11 -5.90
C SER A 243 -5.58 -26.61 -6.15
N GLU A 244 -4.35 -27.09 -6.03
CA GLU A 244 -3.97 -28.50 -5.88
C GLU A 244 -3.38 -28.76 -4.48
N LEU A 245 -3.71 -27.91 -3.50
CA LEU A 245 -3.20 -28.04 -2.14
C LEU A 245 -3.68 -29.35 -1.50
N GLU A 246 -2.74 -30.21 -1.13
CA GLU A 246 -3.04 -31.44 -0.41
C GLU A 246 -3.33 -31.14 1.07
N PRO A 247 -4.27 -31.87 1.71
CA PRO A 247 -4.47 -31.79 3.15
C PRO A 247 -3.18 -32.04 3.95
N LYS A 248 -3.11 -31.48 5.15
CA LYS A 248 -1.96 -31.67 6.03
C LYS A 248 -1.73 -33.16 6.31
N GLN A 249 -0.50 -33.61 6.07
CA GLN A 249 -0.08 -34.98 6.38
C GLN A 249 0.59 -35.02 7.77
N ALA A 250 0.18 -35.96 8.61
CA ALA A 250 0.72 -36.12 9.96
C ALA A 250 2.25 -36.31 9.94
N GLY A 251 2.96 -35.54 10.76
CA GLY A 251 4.43 -35.62 10.85
C GLY A 251 5.21 -34.92 9.72
N LYS A 252 4.52 -34.31 8.73
CA LYS A 252 5.17 -33.46 7.73
C LYS A 252 5.02 -31.98 8.07
N THR A 253 6.07 -31.20 7.81
CA THR A 253 6.00 -29.74 7.82
C THR A 253 5.06 -29.28 6.72
N GLU A 254 4.22 -28.29 7.02
CA GLU A 254 3.39 -27.63 6.01
C GLU A 254 4.29 -26.79 5.11
N ALA A 255 4.12 -26.96 3.80
CA ALA A 255 4.85 -26.21 2.79
C ALA A 255 3.91 -26.02 1.60
N TYR A 256 3.49 -24.77 1.39
CA TYR A 256 2.62 -24.39 0.30
C TYR A 256 3.20 -23.21 -0.46
N GLY A 257 2.77 -23.07 -1.71
CA GLY A 257 3.05 -21.91 -2.53
C GLY A 257 1.76 -21.25 -3.00
N ILE A 258 1.83 -19.95 -3.23
CA ILE A 258 0.78 -19.15 -3.88
C ILE A 258 1.47 -18.34 -4.97
N LYS A 259 0.92 -18.38 -6.18
CA LYS A 259 1.43 -17.63 -7.32
C LYS A 259 0.29 -16.98 -8.07
N ARG A 260 0.42 -15.68 -8.33
CA ARG A 260 -0.37 -14.97 -9.35
C ARG A 260 0.47 -14.85 -10.62
N GLY A 261 -0.13 -14.99 -11.81
CA GLY A 261 0.55 -14.61 -13.05
C GLY A 261 0.95 -13.14 -13.03
N LEU A 262 2.00 -12.72 -13.74
CA LEU A 262 2.51 -11.34 -13.60
C LEU A 262 1.52 -10.30 -14.15
N ALA A 263 0.94 -10.58 -15.32
CA ALA A 263 0.03 -9.69 -16.05
C ALA A 263 -1.37 -10.29 -16.20
N ASP A 264 -1.78 -11.14 -15.25
CA ASP A 264 -3.11 -11.71 -15.21
C ASP A 264 -3.60 -11.84 -13.76
N ASN A 265 -4.86 -12.21 -13.60
CA ASN A 265 -5.49 -12.41 -12.30
C ASN A 265 -5.75 -13.90 -12.03
N GLN A 266 -4.93 -14.79 -12.59
CA GLN A 266 -4.97 -16.23 -12.31
C GLN A 266 -4.07 -16.53 -11.12
N VAL A 267 -4.63 -17.18 -10.10
CA VAL A 267 -3.93 -17.54 -8.86
C VAL A 267 -3.89 -19.05 -8.74
N TYR A 268 -2.71 -19.58 -8.43
CA TYR A 268 -2.48 -21.00 -8.24
C TYR A 268 -1.92 -21.28 -6.85
N ILE A 269 -2.52 -22.22 -6.14
CA ILE A 269 -2.10 -22.69 -4.81
C ILE A 269 -1.68 -24.15 -4.90
N TRP A 270 -0.52 -24.50 -4.33
CA TRP A 270 0.01 -25.88 -4.36
C TRP A 270 0.77 -26.23 -3.08
N GLY A 271 1.13 -27.51 -2.94
CA GLY A 271 1.91 -28.04 -1.82
C GLY A 271 1.02 -28.80 -0.82
N ASN A 272 1.36 -28.75 0.47
CA ASN A 272 0.59 -29.39 1.53
C ASN A 272 0.32 -28.45 2.70
N GLY A 273 -0.93 -28.43 3.19
CA GLY A 273 -1.33 -27.64 4.34
C GLY A 273 -2.83 -27.38 4.41
N GLU A 274 -3.26 -26.69 5.46
CA GLU A 274 -4.69 -26.38 5.68
C GLU A 274 -4.99 -24.88 5.60
N LYS A 275 -3.98 -24.02 5.68
CA LYS A 275 -4.13 -22.57 5.91
C LYS A 275 -3.37 -21.71 4.91
N ALA A 276 -3.23 -22.17 3.66
CA ALA A 276 -2.65 -21.34 2.63
C ALA A 276 -3.45 -20.03 2.51
N SER A 277 -2.77 -18.90 2.66
CA SER A 277 -3.37 -17.57 2.56
C SER A 277 -2.34 -16.53 2.10
N GLY A 278 -2.83 -15.47 1.46
CA GLY A 278 -1.99 -14.38 0.97
C GLY A 278 -2.81 -13.17 0.54
N GLN A 279 -2.21 -11.99 0.67
CA GLN A 279 -2.75 -10.72 0.16
C GLN A 279 -2.04 -10.41 -1.16
N LEU A 280 -2.78 -10.55 -2.25
CA LEU A 280 -2.22 -10.47 -3.60
C LEU A 280 -2.56 -9.12 -4.23
N ALA A 281 -1.63 -8.62 -5.04
CA ALA A 281 -1.91 -7.51 -5.94
C ALA A 281 -2.92 -7.95 -7.02
N VAL A 282 -3.73 -7.02 -7.49
CA VAL A 282 -4.70 -7.20 -8.56
C VAL A 282 -4.22 -6.46 -9.81
N HIS A 283 -4.05 -7.18 -10.92
CA HIS A 283 -3.64 -6.60 -12.20
C HIS A 283 -4.78 -5.85 -12.87
N ASN A 284 -4.47 -4.69 -13.47
CA ASN A 284 -5.42 -3.84 -14.20
C ASN A 284 -6.63 -3.44 -13.33
N SER A 285 -6.33 -2.64 -12.31
CA SER A 285 -7.31 -2.17 -11.35
C SER A 285 -8.35 -1.22 -11.96
N ALA A 286 -7.98 -0.44 -12.98
CA ALA A 286 -8.92 0.40 -13.71
C ALA A 286 -10.05 -0.43 -14.35
N LEU A 287 -9.71 -1.58 -14.95
CA LEU A 287 -10.71 -2.50 -15.49
C LEU A 287 -11.52 -3.15 -14.37
N TRP A 288 -10.90 -3.46 -13.23
CA TRP A 288 -11.60 -4.00 -12.06
C TRP A 288 -12.67 -3.03 -11.55
N ALA A 289 -12.33 -1.75 -11.41
CA ALA A 289 -13.25 -0.69 -11.01
C ALA A 289 -14.40 -0.53 -12.02
N ALA A 290 -14.08 -0.53 -13.32
CA ALA A 290 -15.07 -0.41 -14.40
C ALA A 290 -16.08 -1.57 -14.41
N LYS A 291 -15.60 -2.81 -14.21
CA LYS A 291 -16.48 -3.98 -14.10
C LYS A 291 -17.42 -3.88 -12.90
N ASN A 292 -16.90 -3.50 -11.73
CA ASN A 292 -17.72 -3.33 -10.53
C ASN A 292 -18.75 -2.20 -10.70
N LEU A 293 -18.38 -1.09 -11.34
CA LEU A 293 -19.34 -0.02 -11.66
C LEU A 293 -20.43 -0.50 -12.62
N LYS A 294 -20.08 -1.23 -13.69
CA LYS A 294 -21.07 -1.80 -14.63
C LYS A 294 -22.07 -2.69 -13.90
N THR A 295 -21.58 -3.65 -13.12
CA THR A 295 -22.43 -4.55 -12.32
C THR A 295 -23.32 -3.77 -11.35
N LEU A 296 -22.77 -2.73 -10.70
CA LEU A 296 -23.53 -1.91 -9.76
C LEU A 296 -24.64 -1.10 -10.46
N LEU A 297 -24.36 -0.54 -11.64
CA LEU A 297 -25.37 0.15 -12.46
C LEU A 297 -26.52 -0.79 -12.84
N GLU A 298 -26.20 -2.00 -13.30
CA GLU A 298 -27.19 -3.03 -13.66
C GLU A 298 -28.04 -3.45 -12.46
N GLN A 299 -27.41 -3.67 -11.30
CA GLN A 299 -28.12 -3.96 -10.04
C GLN A 299 -29.05 -2.83 -9.61
N LYS A 300 -28.69 -1.59 -9.96
CA LYS A 300 -29.48 -0.38 -9.75
C LYS A 300 -30.54 -0.13 -10.82
N GLY A 301 -30.72 -1.06 -11.75
CA GLY A 301 -31.73 -0.98 -12.82
C GLY A 301 -31.36 0.01 -13.94
N ILE A 302 -30.08 0.40 -14.04
CA ILE A 302 -29.55 1.12 -15.20
C ILE A 302 -29.03 0.09 -16.19
N GLU A 303 -29.64 0.02 -17.37
CA GLU A 303 -29.19 -0.88 -18.43
C GLU A 303 -27.86 -0.40 -19.03
N VAL A 304 -26.90 -1.29 -19.24
CA VAL A 304 -25.62 -1.00 -19.88
C VAL A 304 -25.41 -1.99 -21.03
N GLU A 305 -25.44 -1.50 -22.27
CA GLU A 305 -25.36 -2.36 -23.47
C GLU A 305 -23.94 -2.82 -23.77
N GLY A 306 -22.95 -1.96 -23.55
CA GLY A 306 -21.55 -2.22 -23.85
C GLY A 306 -20.78 -2.89 -22.71
N GLU A 307 -19.56 -3.35 -23.03
CA GLU A 307 -18.67 -4.01 -22.08
C GLU A 307 -17.89 -3.02 -21.20
N ALA A 308 -17.38 -3.52 -20.08
CA ALA A 308 -16.40 -2.79 -19.29
C ALA A 308 -14.99 -2.90 -19.93
N LYS A 309 -14.29 -1.77 -20.07
CA LYS A 309 -12.90 -1.70 -20.57
C LYS A 309 -12.09 -0.72 -19.72
N SER A 310 -10.76 -0.76 -19.83
CA SER A 310 -9.88 0.27 -19.27
C SER A 310 -9.06 0.96 -20.35
N VAL A 311 -8.68 2.21 -20.07
CA VAL A 311 -7.79 3.02 -20.91
C VAL A 311 -6.75 3.71 -20.05
N ASP A 312 -5.58 3.90 -20.64
CA ASP A 312 -4.42 4.51 -20.00
C ASP A 312 -3.87 5.69 -20.82
N TRP A 313 -2.74 6.24 -20.39
CA TRP A 313 -2.12 7.37 -21.07
C TRP A 313 -1.53 7.06 -22.46
N LYS A 314 -1.50 5.79 -22.91
CA LYS A 314 -1.05 5.39 -24.26
C LYS A 314 -2.23 5.22 -25.22
N SER A 315 -3.44 5.11 -24.69
CA SER A 315 -4.66 4.89 -25.47
C SER A 315 -4.94 6.06 -26.42
N LYS A 316 -5.27 5.78 -27.69
CA LYS A 316 -5.49 6.81 -28.73
C LYS A 316 -6.91 7.41 -28.71
N ASP A 317 -7.89 6.62 -28.30
CA ASP A 317 -9.31 6.99 -28.27
C ASP A 317 -9.72 7.43 -26.86
N ARG A 318 -9.06 8.47 -26.34
CA ARG A 318 -9.48 9.14 -25.11
C ARG A 318 -10.59 10.15 -25.44
N LEU A 319 -11.60 10.21 -24.58
CA LEU A 319 -12.72 11.14 -24.68
C LEU A 319 -12.28 12.59 -24.53
#